data_AF-A0A849E8C6-F1
#
_entry.id   AF-A0A849E8C6-F1
#
_cell.length_a   1.000
_cell.length_b   1.000
_cell.length_c   1.000
_cell.angle_alpha   90.00
_cell.angle_beta   90.00
_cell.angle_gamma   90.00
#
_symmetry.space_group_name_H-M   'P 1'
#
loop_
_entity.id
_entity.type
_entity.pdbx_description
1 polymer ?
#
loop_
_entity_poly.entity_id
_entity_poly.type
_entity_poly.pdbx_seq_one_letter_code
_entity_poly.pdbx_strand_id
1 'polypeptide(L)'
;MLIIAGLGNPGTKYAGHRHNIGFMAVDEIVRRHGFSAWRKKFQSEISEGLLDGETVLIMKPQTYMNESGRAVGEAMRFYNLGPEDIVVLYDELDLAAGKVRVKTGGGAGGHNGIRSIDAHCGKDYRRVRLGIGHPGSKDRVTGHVLGDFAKADREWLEPLLDEVARSAGLLAKGDNAGFMNKVALAVRPDGKDNSASKVSSKVPGKKQSHIHQARAATRKPALSKTGPMADMLNRLLGKKDKD
;
A
#
# COMPACT_ATOMS: atom_id res chain seq x y z
N MET A 1 -14.75 17.46 3.82
CA MET A 1 -13.64 17.73 4.75
C MET A 1 -13.04 16.39 5.12
N LEU A 2 -11.71 16.28 5.12
CA LEU A 2 -11.01 15.01 5.32
C LEU A 2 -10.20 15.02 6.63
N ILE A 3 -10.18 13.91 7.36
CA ILE A 3 -9.25 13.70 8.47
C ILE A 3 -8.04 12.92 7.97
N ILE A 4 -6.84 13.48 8.17
CA ILE A 4 -5.58 12.77 7.96
C ILE A 4 -4.91 12.58 9.33
N ALA A 5 -4.93 11.36 9.85
CA ALA A 5 -4.34 11.01 11.14
C ALA A 5 -2.99 10.33 10.97
N GLY A 6 -1.94 10.90 11.55
CA GLY A 6 -0.65 10.22 11.73
C GLY A 6 -0.67 9.45 13.03
N LEU A 7 -0.24 8.18 13.02
CA LEU A 7 -0.12 7.38 14.24
C LEU A 7 1.29 7.49 14.84
N GLY A 8 1.34 7.43 16.18
CA GLY A 8 2.56 7.54 16.96
C GLY A 8 2.27 7.59 18.46
N ASN A 9 3.33 7.59 19.27
CA ASN A 9 3.26 7.82 20.70
C ASN A 9 3.67 9.27 21.05
N PRO A 10 2.98 9.93 21.99
CA PRO A 10 3.29 11.30 22.39
C PRO A 10 4.52 11.38 23.30
N GLY A 11 5.34 12.42 23.12
CA GLY A 11 6.51 12.71 23.95
C GLY A 11 7.83 12.61 23.20
N THR A 12 8.79 13.46 23.57
CA THR A 12 10.08 13.63 22.87
C THR A 12 10.90 12.34 22.78
N LYS A 13 10.82 11.49 23.82
CA LYS A 13 11.51 10.19 23.84
C LYS A 13 11.09 9.24 22.71
N TYR A 14 9.88 9.40 22.15
CA TYR A 14 9.38 8.53 21.07
C TYR A 14 9.55 9.16 19.68
N ALA A 15 10.00 10.41 19.61
CA ALA A 15 9.97 11.18 18.37
C ALA A 15 10.79 10.54 17.24
N GLY A 16 11.83 9.77 17.55
CA GLY A 16 12.65 9.05 16.58
C GLY A 16 12.22 7.60 16.30
N HIS A 17 11.24 7.07 17.04
CA HIS A 17 10.82 5.68 16.96
C HIS A 17 10.22 5.35 15.59
N ARG A 18 10.44 4.12 15.11
CA ARG A 18 9.79 3.64 13.87
C ARG A 18 8.26 3.74 13.94
N HIS A 19 7.69 3.50 15.12
CA HIS A 19 6.26 3.60 15.38
C HIS A 19 5.69 5.02 15.27
N ASN A 20 6.55 6.03 15.23
CA ASN A 20 6.18 7.44 15.11
C ASN A 20 6.30 7.96 13.67
N ILE A 21 6.58 7.10 12.68
CA ILE A 21 6.66 7.52 11.27
C ILE A 21 5.35 8.18 10.77
N GLY A 22 4.20 7.79 11.31
CA GLY A 22 2.92 8.43 11.02
C GLY A 22 2.88 9.89 11.49
N PHE A 23 3.36 10.18 12.70
CA PHE A 23 3.54 11.56 13.20
C PHE A 23 4.53 12.35 12.34
N MET A 24 5.69 11.77 12.04
CA MET A 24 6.70 12.42 11.19
C MET A 24 6.13 12.82 9.84
N ALA A 25 5.31 11.96 9.22
CA ALA A 25 4.71 12.23 7.93
C ALA A 25 3.70 13.38 7.98
N VAL A 26 2.85 13.43 9.01
CA VAL A 26 1.87 14.53 9.14
C VAL A 26 2.49 15.84 9.60
N ASP A 27 3.57 15.79 10.39
CA ASP A 27 4.38 16.98 10.71
C ASP A 27 4.92 17.61 9.42
N GLU A 28 5.38 16.78 8.49
CA GLU A 28 5.93 17.28 7.23
C GLU A 28 4.86 17.79 6.24
N ILE A 29 3.67 17.18 6.25
CA ILE A 29 2.50 17.72 5.53
C ILE A 29 2.16 19.13 6.05
N VAL A 30 2.03 19.29 7.36
CA VAL A 30 1.69 20.57 8.00
C VAL A 30 2.75 21.64 7.69
N ARG A 31 4.03 21.29 7.82
CA ARG A 31 5.15 22.19 7.53
C ARG A 31 5.15 22.65 6.08
N ARG A 32 4.97 21.73 5.13
CA ARG A 32 5.08 22.02 3.69
C ARG A 32 3.90 22.85 3.16
N HIS A 33 2.69 22.56 3.61
CA HIS A 33 1.47 23.19 3.08
C HIS A 33 1.00 24.40 3.88
N GLY A 34 1.78 24.83 4.89
CA GLY A 34 1.47 26.04 5.66
C GLY A 34 0.16 25.93 6.43
N PHE A 35 -0.12 24.75 6.99
CA PHE A 35 -1.29 24.56 7.83
C PHE A 35 -1.23 25.44 9.10
N SER A 36 -2.37 25.62 9.75
CA SER A 36 -2.45 26.37 11.02
C SER A 36 -1.56 25.80 12.12
N ALA A 37 -1.19 26.64 13.09
CA ALA A 37 -0.42 26.20 14.24
C ALA A 37 -1.13 25.05 14.99
N TRP A 38 -0.33 24.11 15.49
CA TRP A 38 -0.84 22.98 16.26
C TRP A 38 -1.62 23.45 17.49
N ARG A 39 -2.83 22.91 17.67
CA ARG A 39 -3.66 23.15 18.85
C ARG A 39 -4.15 21.83 19.44
N LYS A 40 -4.42 21.81 20.74
CA LYS A 40 -4.91 20.60 21.42
C LYS A 40 -6.44 20.53 21.33
N LYS A 41 -6.97 19.47 20.73
CA LYS A 41 -8.41 19.17 20.66
C LYS A 41 -8.59 17.68 20.34
N PHE A 42 -9.72 17.07 20.74
CA PHE A 42 -10.01 15.65 20.48
C PHE A 42 -8.91 14.69 20.98
N GLN A 43 -8.33 15.03 22.14
CA GLN A 43 -7.18 14.29 22.71
C GLN A 43 -6.00 14.16 21.72
N SER A 44 -5.86 15.13 20.81
CA SER A 44 -4.87 15.16 19.74
C SER A 44 -4.22 16.54 19.67
N GLU A 45 -3.04 16.60 19.07
CA GLU A 45 -2.60 17.83 18.42
C GLU A 45 -3.23 17.86 17.03
N ILE A 46 -3.95 18.93 16.71
CA ILE A 46 -4.62 19.11 15.44
C ILE A 46 -4.13 20.36 14.72
N SER A 47 -4.20 20.31 13.40
CA SER A 47 -3.85 21.41 12.53
C SER A 47 -4.79 21.38 11.32
N GLU A 48 -5.44 22.50 11.04
CA GLU A 48 -6.38 22.67 9.93
C GLU A 48 -5.70 23.43 8.78
N GLY A 49 -6.02 23.04 7.56
CA GLY A 49 -5.47 23.66 6.35
C GLY A 49 -6.14 23.15 5.09
N LEU A 50 -5.54 23.51 3.95
CA LEU A 50 -6.00 23.09 2.63
C LEU A 50 -4.93 22.21 1.97
N LEU A 51 -5.37 21.13 1.32
CA LEU A 51 -4.54 20.37 0.39
C LEU A 51 -5.21 20.42 -0.98
N ASP A 52 -4.56 21.06 -1.94
CA ASP A 52 -5.09 21.26 -3.30
C ASP A 52 -6.54 21.79 -3.35
N GLY A 53 -6.91 22.67 -2.41
CA GLY A 53 -8.25 23.25 -2.30
C GLY A 53 -9.23 22.48 -1.41
N GLU A 54 -8.88 21.29 -0.94
CA GLU A 54 -9.71 20.50 -0.03
C GLU A 54 -9.42 20.83 1.43
N THR A 55 -10.47 21.02 2.23
CA THR A 55 -10.35 21.23 3.68
C THR A 55 -9.93 19.93 4.38
N VAL A 56 -8.77 19.98 5.06
CA VAL A 56 -8.18 18.84 5.76
C VAL A 56 -7.90 19.18 7.22
N LEU A 57 -8.26 18.25 8.10
CA LEU A 57 -7.87 18.21 9.49
C LEU A 57 -6.73 17.20 9.66
N ILE A 58 -5.53 17.69 9.96
CA ILE A 58 -4.40 16.86 10.35
C ILE A 58 -4.51 16.57 11.85
N MET A 59 -4.29 15.31 12.23
CA MET A 59 -4.35 14.87 13.63
C MET A 59 -3.13 14.04 14.04
N LYS A 60 -2.60 14.32 15.24
CA LYS A 60 -1.65 13.48 15.98
C LYS A 60 -2.26 13.08 17.33
N PRO A 61 -2.91 11.90 17.45
CA PRO A 61 -3.49 11.41 18.69
C PRO A 61 -2.50 11.41 19.87
N GLN A 62 -2.83 12.08 20.97
CA GLN A 62 -2.00 12.15 22.18
C GLN A 62 -2.39 11.09 23.22
N THR A 63 -3.08 10.02 22.80
CA THR A 63 -3.66 8.97 23.66
C THR A 63 -2.77 7.73 23.83
N TYR A 64 -1.55 7.74 23.28
CA TYR A 64 -0.72 6.55 23.00
C TYR A 64 -1.31 5.63 21.93
N MET A 65 -0.46 4.82 21.32
CA MET A 65 -0.79 4.09 20.10
C MET A 65 -2.06 3.25 20.24
N ASN A 66 -2.19 2.45 21.30
CA ASN A 66 -3.31 1.53 21.50
C ASN A 66 -4.68 2.21 21.71
N GLU A 67 -4.70 3.52 21.99
CA GLU A 67 -5.92 4.30 22.20
C GLU A 67 -6.12 5.36 21.10
N SER A 68 -5.43 5.24 19.97
CA SER A 68 -5.52 6.20 18.85
C SER A 68 -6.95 6.35 18.31
N GLY A 69 -7.73 5.26 18.32
CA GLY A 69 -9.11 5.26 17.82
C GLY A 69 -10.06 6.12 18.64
N ARG A 70 -9.80 6.28 19.94
CA ARG A 70 -10.61 7.15 20.80
C ARG A 70 -10.54 8.60 20.33
N ALA A 71 -9.33 9.07 20.03
CA ALA A 71 -9.06 10.43 19.57
C ALA A 71 -9.60 10.69 18.16
N VAL A 72 -9.29 9.81 17.20
CA VAL A 72 -9.77 9.93 15.82
C VAL A 72 -11.30 9.83 15.76
N GLY A 73 -11.89 8.88 16.50
CA GLY A 73 -13.34 8.70 16.55
C GLY A 73 -14.06 9.89 17.18
N GLU A 74 -13.45 10.58 18.16
CA GLU A 74 -14.01 11.81 18.73
C GLU A 74 -14.13 12.91 17.67
N ALA A 75 -13.07 13.14 16.87
CA ALA A 75 -13.10 14.10 15.77
C ALA A 75 -14.09 13.70 14.67
N MET A 76 -14.10 12.42 14.27
CA MET A 76 -15.04 11.89 13.27
C MET A 76 -16.50 12.19 13.65
N ARG A 77 -16.88 11.92 14.91
CA ARG A 77 -18.23 12.22 15.42
C ARG A 77 -18.51 13.72 15.53
N PHE A 78 -17.55 14.51 16.01
CA PHE A 78 -17.73 15.96 16.17
C PHE A 78 -18.05 16.66 14.84
N TYR A 79 -17.36 16.25 13.76
CA TYR A 79 -17.55 16.81 12.43
C TYR A 79 -18.59 16.08 11.59
N ASN A 80 -19.30 15.08 12.16
CA ASN A 80 -20.30 14.26 11.48
C ASN A 80 -19.76 13.62 10.18
N LEU A 81 -18.57 13.04 10.26
CA LEU A 81 -17.87 12.38 9.15
C LEU A 81 -18.04 10.86 9.19
N GLY A 82 -17.86 10.22 8.04
CA GLY A 82 -17.84 8.76 7.90
C GLY A 82 -16.41 8.18 7.88
N PRO A 83 -16.26 6.84 7.94
CA PRO A 83 -14.97 6.17 7.79
C PRO A 83 -14.25 6.53 6.48
N GLU A 84 -14.99 6.74 5.40
CA GLU A 84 -14.48 7.13 4.08
C GLU A 84 -13.74 8.47 4.07
N ASP A 85 -14.06 9.35 5.03
CA ASP A 85 -13.44 10.66 5.23
C ASP A 85 -12.14 10.59 6.06
N ILE A 86 -11.67 9.38 6.39
CA ILE A 86 -10.48 9.18 7.21
C ILE A 86 -9.35 8.57 6.37
N VAL A 87 -8.16 9.16 6.50
CA VAL A 87 -6.89 8.61 6.03
C VAL A 87 -5.96 8.46 7.22
N VAL A 88 -5.38 7.27 7.40
CA VAL A 88 -4.47 6.98 8.51
C VAL A 88 -3.08 6.63 7.98
N LEU A 89 -2.05 7.35 8.42
CA LEU A 89 -0.64 7.10 8.13
C LEU A 89 -0.01 6.39 9.34
N TYR A 90 0.60 5.22 9.11
CA TYR A 90 1.18 4.41 10.18
C TYR A 90 2.30 3.49 9.66
N ASP A 91 3.11 2.96 10.59
CA ASP A 91 4.18 2.02 10.27
C ASP A 91 3.67 0.62 9.94
N GLU A 92 4.30 0.01 8.95
CA GLU A 92 3.94 -1.32 8.46
C GLU A 92 5.16 -2.24 8.44
N LEU A 93 5.07 -3.34 9.17
CA LEU A 93 6.14 -4.34 9.30
C LEU A 93 6.21 -5.25 8.08
N ASP A 94 5.07 -5.55 7.46
CA ASP A 94 4.99 -6.46 6.31
C ASP A 94 5.53 -5.83 5.01
N LEU A 95 5.76 -4.52 5.00
CA LEU A 95 6.33 -3.80 3.88
C LEU A 95 7.82 -3.55 4.12
N ALA A 96 8.62 -3.76 3.08
CA ALA A 96 10.02 -3.37 3.09
C ALA A 96 10.19 -1.88 3.41
N ALA A 97 11.29 -1.53 4.07
CA ALA A 97 11.62 -0.15 4.40
C ALA A 97 11.49 0.77 3.16
N GLY A 98 10.82 1.91 3.32
CA GLY A 98 10.59 2.89 2.26
C GLY A 98 9.46 2.54 1.28
N LYS A 99 8.88 1.34 1.35
CA LYS A 99 7.75 0.95 0.50
C LYS A 99 6.44 1.47 1.06
N VAL A 100 5.64 2.10 0.22
CA VAL A 100 4.30 2.58 0.59
C VAL A 100 3.20 1.82 -0.13
N ARG A 101 2.11 1.56 0.59
CA ARG A 101 0.85 1.07 0.02
C ARG A 101 -0.32 1.83 0.61
N VAL A 102 -1.28 2.18 -0.24
CA VAL A 102 -2.57 2.71 0.18
C VAL A 102 -3.64 1.66 -0.04
N LYS A 103 -4.46 1.41 0.98
CA LYS A 103 -5.56 0.44 0.92
C LYS A 103 -6.77 0.98 1.70
N THR A 104 -7.97 0.74 1.21
CA THR A 104 -9.21 0.95 1.99
C THR A 104 -9.61 -0.36 2.66
N GLY A 105 -10.06 -0.30 3.92
CA GLY A 105 -10.49 -1.53 4.61
C GLY A 105 -9.34 -2.45 5.00
N GLY A 106 -9.67 -3.70 5.31
CA GLY A 106 -8.72 -4.72 5.77
C GLY A 106 -8.68 -4.88 7.29
N GLY A 107 -7.78 -5.74 7.75
CA GLY A 107 -7.57 -5.99 9.18
C GLY A 107 -6.34 -5.27 9.72
N ALA A 108 -6.21 -5.25 11.04
CA ALA A 108 -5.16 -4.50 11.73
C ALA A 108 -3.72 -4.99 11.50
N GLY A 109 -3.52 -6.21 10.98
CA GLY A 109 -2.17 -6.74 10.74
C GLY A 109 -1.29 -6.81 12.00
N GLY A 110 -1.90 -6.88 13.19
CA GLY A 110 -1.20 -6.82 14.47
C GLY A 110 -0.85 -5.40 14.95
N HIS A 111 -1.11 -4.35 14.18
CA HIS A 111 -0.84 -2.97 14.56
C HIS A 111 -1.87 -2.44 15.58
N ASN A 112 -1.40 -2.07 16.77
CA ASN A 112 -2.28 -1.72 17.91
C ASN A 112 -3.09 -0.44 17.69
N GLY A 113 -2.52 0.59 17.06
CA GLY A 113 -3.28 1.81 16.78
C GLY A 113 -4.34 1.63 15.72
N ILE A 114 -4.10 0.71 14.79
CA ILE A 114 -5.10 0.37 13.78
C ILE A 114 -6.24 -0.44 14.42
N ARG A 115 -5.91 -1.41 15.28
CA ARG A 115 -6.93 -2.14 16.07
C ARG A 115 -7.82 -1.17 16.84
N SER A 116 -7.23 -0.13 17.41
CA SER A 116 -7.96 0.92 18.12
C SER A 116 -8.90 1.71 17.20
N ILE A 117 -8.42 2.18 16.05
CA ILE A 117 -9.26 2.92 15.09
C ILE A 117 -10.38 2.03 14.55
N ASP A 118 -10.09 0.78 14.19
CA ASP A 118 -11.10 -0.17 13.70
C ASP A 118 -12.27 -0.31 14.68
N ALA A 119 -12.00 -0.32 15.98
CA ALA A 119 -13.01 -0.45 17.03
C ALA A 119 -13.88 0.82 17.21
N HIS A 120 -13.36 2.00 16.90
CA HIS A 120 -14.04 3.28 17.17
C HIS A 120 -14.62 3.96 15.92
N CYS A 121 -14.05 3.68 14.75
CA CYS A 121 -14.35 4.36 13.50
C CYS A 121 -14.84 3.39 12.42
N GLY A 122 -14.90 2.08 12.67
CA GLY A 122 -15.13 1.08 11.63
C GLY A 122 -13.88 0.84 10.78
N LYS A 123 -13.99 0.05 9.71
CA LYS A 123 -12.81 -0.43 8.95
C LYS A 123 -12.62 0.25 7.61
N ASP A 124 -13.66 0.86 7.06
CA ASP A 124 -13.74 1.30 5.65
C ASP A 124 -13.08 2.66 5.40
N TYR A 125 -12.01 2.95 6.14
CA TYR A 125 -11.15 4.11 5.96
C TYR A 125 -9.90 3.77 5.15
N ARG A 126 -9.22 4.81 4.65
CA ARG A 126 -7.99 4.68 3.87
C ARG A 126 -6.78 4.56 4.79
N ARG A 127 -5.92 3.59 4.48
CA ARG A 127 -4.72 3.21 5.23
C ARG A 127 -3.50 3.45 4.36
N VAL A 128 -2.70 4.44 4.73
CA VAL A 128 -1.39 4.71 4.14
C VAL A 128 -0.35 3.95 4.99
N ARG A 129 0.06 2.80 4.46
CA ARG A 129 0.98 1.86 5.09
C ARG A 129 2.41 2.27 4.73
N LEU A 130 3.17 2.72 5.72
CA LEU A 130 4.55 3.19 5.57
C LEU A 130 5.50 2.07 6.00
N GLY A 131 6.18 1.43 5.04
CA GLY A 131 7.02 0.27 5.32
C GLY A 131 8.23 0.60 6.17
N ILE A 132 8.40 -0.13 7.27
CA ILE A 132 9.56 -0.05 8.18
C ILE A 132 10.36 -1.36 8.23
N GLY A 133 9.94 -2.38 7.47
CA GLY A 133 10.54 -3.71 7.46
C GLY A 133 10.25 -4.54 8.71
N HIS A 134 10.38 -5.85 8.58
CA HIS A 134 10.19 -6.80 9.68
C HIS A 134 11.54 -7.22 10.28
N PRO A 135 11.72 -7.29 11.62
CA PRO A 135 12.97 -7.68 12.27
C PRO A 135 13.25 -9.20 12.22
N GLY A 136 12.71 -9.93 11.24
CA GLY A 136 12.84 -11.38 11.07
C GLY A 136 12.08 -12.28 12.08
N SER A 137 12.03 -11.91 13.36
CA SER A 137 11.34 -12.69 14.41
C SER A 137 10.29 -11.87 15.15
N LYS A 138 9.19 -12.51 15.56
CA LYS A 138 8.07 -11.89 16.29
C LYS A 138 8.52 -11.28 17.62
N ASP A 139 9.42 -11.94 18.34
CA ASP A 139 9.88 -11.49 19.65
C ASP A 139 10.67 -10.16 19.58
N ARG A 140 11.19 -9.83 18.40
CA ARG A 140 11.93 -8.58 18.16
C ARG A 140 11.05 -7.42 17.70
N VAL A 141 9.77 -7.66 17.41
CA VAL A 141 8.86 -6.64 16.85
C VAL A 141 8.72 -5.44 17.78
N THR A 142 8.46 -5.66 19.07
CA THR A 142 8.29 -4.58 20.04
C THR A 142 9.53 -3.70 20.13
N GLY A 143 10.73 -4.30 20.21
CA GLY A 143 11.98 -3.55 20.22
C GLY A 143 12.29 -2.84 18.90
N HIS A 144 11.87 -3.39 17.78
CA HIS A 144 12.04 -2.78 16.45
C HIS A 144 11.18 -1.53 16.28
N VAL A 145 9.88 -1.62 16.56
CA VAL A 145 8.95 -0.48 16.40
C VAL A 145 9.22 0.62 17.42
N LEU A 146 9.61 0.24 18.65
CA LEU A 146 10.01 1.18 19.70
C LEU A 146 11.50 1.56 19.62
N GLY A 147 12.21 1.18 18.57
CA GLY A 147 13.58 1.60 18.32
C GLY A 147 13.63 2.79 17.38
N ASP A 148 14.60 3.67 17.58
CA ASP A 148 14.85 4.81 16.69
C ASP A 148 15.27 4.35 15.29
N PHE A 149 14.92 5.16 14.28
CA PHE A 149 15.51 5.04 12.96
C PHE A 149 17.04 5.18 13.03
N ALA A 150 17.74 4.27 12.35
CA ALA A 150 19.19 4.32 12.26
C ALA A 150 19.63 5.46 11.33
N LYS A 151 20.90 5.88 11.42
CA LYS A 151 21.44 6.90 10.50
C LYS A 151 21.30 6.50 9.03
N ALA A 152 21.51 5.22 8.72
CA ALA A 152 21.33 4.67 7.37
C ALA A 152 19.86 4.71 6.91
N ASP A 153 18.89 4.68 7.84
CA ASP A 153 17.47 4.75 7.46
C ASP A 153 17.11 6.11 6.85
N ARG A 154 17.86 7.17 7.15
CA ARG A 154 17.61 8.52 6.63
C ARG A 154 17.68 8.59 5.10
N GLU A 155 18.51 7.74 4.47
CA GLU A 155 18.65 7.68 3.02
C GLU A 155 17.33 7.39 2.30
N TRP A 156 16.44 6.63 2.93
CA TRP A 156 15.12 6.32 2.38
C TRP A 156 13.99 7.06 3.11
N LEU A 157 14.15 7.36 4.40
CA LEU A 157 13.12 7.98 5.24
C LEU A 157 12.90 9.45 4.89
N GLU A 158 13.95 10.24 4.69
CA GLU A 158 13.80 11.68 4.40
C GLU A 158 13.13 11.89 3.02
N PRO A 159 13.55 11.22 1.93
CA PRO A 159 12.84 11.29 0.65
C PRO A 159 11.40 10.80 0.73
N LEU A 160 11.14 9.76 1.54
CA LEU A 160 9.79 9.24 1.78
C LEU A 160 8.90 10.31 2.41
N LEU A 161 9.33 10.91 3.52
CA LEU A 161 8.54 11.91 4.24
C LEU A 161 8.32 13.18 3.39
N ASP A 162 9.35 13.64 2.67
CA ASP A 162 9.23 14.79 1.76
C ASP A 162 8.20 14.52 0.65
N GLU A 163 8.25 13.34 0.03
CA GLU A 163 7.35 12.98 -1.06
C GLU A 163 5.92 12.73 -0.56
N VAL A 164 5.75 12.10 0.60
CA VAL A 164 4.44 11.95 1.24
C VAL A 164 3.81 13.33 1.45
N ALA A 165 4.58 14.29 1.98
CA ALA A 165 4.10 15.65 2.17
C ALA A 165 3.78 16.34 0.84
N ARG A 166 4.68 16.26 -0.14
CA ARG A 166 4.51 16.89 -1.45
C ARG A 166 3.32 16.36 -2.23
N SER A 167 3.06 15.07 -2.13
CA SER A 167 1.96 14.39 -2.83
C SER A 167 0.67 14.27 -2.00
N ALA A 168 0.60 14.87 -0.82
CA ALA A 168 -0.56 14.76 0.08
C ALA A 168 -1.88 15.26 -0.54
N GLY A 169 -1.83 16.21 -1.48
CA GLY A 169 -3.00 16.66 -2.25
C GLY A 169 -3.68 15.53 -3.04
N LEU A 170 -2.92 14.51 -3.47
CA LEU A 170 -3.47 13.33 -4.15
C LEU A 170 -4.28 12.47 -3.17
N LEU A 171 -3.88 12.39 -1.90
CA LEU A 171 -4.70 11.74 -0.86
C LEU A 171 -6.00 12.53 -0.64
N ALA A 172 -5.95 13.86 -0.62
CA ALA A 172 -7.15 14.67 -0.47
C ALA A 172 -8.16 14.43 -1.60
N LYS A 173 -7.67 14.34 -2.84
CA LYS A 173 -8.46 14.07 -4.06
C LYS A 173 -8.87 12.60 -4.26
N GLY A 174 -8.42 11.69 -3.40
CA GLY A 174 -8.70 10.25 -3.54
C GLY A 174 -7.84 9.52 -4.59
N ASP A 175 -6.84 10.17 -5.19
CA ASP A 175 -5.91 9.56 -6.14
C ASP A 175 -4.81 8.76 -5.41
N ASN A 176 -5.21 7.61 -4.86
CA ASN A 176 -4.33 6.71 -4.16
C ASN A 176 -3.23 6.12 -5.07
N ALA A 177 -3.53 5.92 -6.36
CA ALA A 177 -2.61 5.33 -7.32
C ALA A 177 -1.51 6.32 -7.70
N GLY A 178 -1.88 7.57 -8.00
CA GLY A 178 -0.94 8.66 -8.24
C GLY A 178 -0.04 8.91 -7.04
N PHE A 179 -0.61 8.95 -5.83
CA PHE A 179 0.16 9.07 -4.59
C PHE A 179 1.21 7.96 -4.45
N MET A 180 0.80 6.69 -4.57
CA MET A 180 1.73 5.56 -4.46
C MET A 180 2.84 5.60 -5.52
N ASN A 181 2.50 5.99 -6.75
CA ASN A 181 3.48 6.08 -7.84
C ASN A 181 4.53 7.15 -7.57
N LYS A 182 4.12 8.34 -7.12
CA LYS A 182 5.04 9.43 -6.77
C LYS A 182 5.97 9.03 -5.63
N VAL A 183 5.41 8.48 -4.54
CA VAL A 183 6.19 7.98 -3.40
C VAL A 183 7.18 6.89 -3.81
N ALA A 184 6.74 5.92 -4.63
CA ALA A 184 7.62 4.85 -5.09
C ALA A 184 8.73 5.30 -6.05
N LEU A 185 8.66 6.50 -6.63
CA LEU A 185 9.73 7.06 -7.46
C LEU A 185 10.77 7.80 -6.61
N ALA A 186 10.34 8.51 -5.57
CA ALA A 186 11.24 9.29 -4.71
C ALA A 186 12.12 8.44 -3.78
N VAL A 187 11.64 7.27 -3.36
CA VAL A 187 12.36 6.39 -2.41
C VAL A 187 13.27 5.38 -3.13
N ARG A 188 13.40 5.48 -4.45
CA ARG A 188 14.37 4.67 -5.20
C ARG A 188 15.76 5.24 -4.94
N PRO A 189 16.73 4.44 -4.47
CA PRO A 189 18.12 4.87 -4.48
C PRO A 189 18.53 5.17 -5.93
N ASP A 190 19.19 6.30 -6.12
CA ASP A 190 19.48 6.95 -7.40
C ASP A 190 19.67 5.99 -8.59
N GLY A 191 18.89 6.22 -9.65
CA GLY A 191 19.41 6.19 -11.02
C GLY A 191 19.93 4.87 -11.61
N LYS A 192 19.60 3.69 -11.09
CA LYS A 192 19.61 2.49 -11.93
C LYS A 192 18.28 2.37 -12.67
N ASP A 193 18.19 3.15 -13.74
CA ASP A 193 17.31 2.85 -14.85
C ASP A 193 17.56 1.41 -15.31
N ASN A 194 16.72 0.46 -14.86
CA ASN A 194 16.54 -0.78 -15.60
C ASN A 194 15.68 -0.48 -16.83
N SER A 195 16.20 0.37 -17.72
CA SER A 195 15.65 0.66 -19.04
C SER A 195 16.38 -0.14 -20.13
N ALA A 196 16.79 -1.39 -19.89
CA ALA A 196 17.23 -2.28 -20.95
C ALA A 196 17.18 -3.78 -20.58
N SER A 197 15.96 -4.31 -20.43
CA SER A 197 15.69 -5.66 -20.92
C SER A 197 14.53 -5.60 -21.91
N LYS A 198 14.74 -4.84 -23.00
CA LYS A 198 14.13 -5.20 -24.28
C LYS A 198 14.63 -6.61 -24.57
N VAL A 199 13.76 -7.59 -24.39
CA VAL A 199 13.94 -8.93 -24.95
C VAL A 199 14.04 -8.72 -26.45
N SER A 200 15.27 -8.60 -26.96
CA SER A 200 15.51 -8.62 -28.38
C SER A 200 15.21 -10.04 -28.84
N SER A 201 14.10 -10.20 -29.53
CA SER A 201 13.83 -11.36 -30.38
C SER A 201 14.87 -11.39 -31.50
N LYS A 202 16.08 -11.87 -31.20
CA LYS A 202 17.02 -12.33 -32.22
C LYS A 202 16.53 -13.68 -32.72
N VAL A 203 15.79 -13.65 -33.82
CA VAL A 203 15.60 -14.77 -34.72
C VAL A 203 16.97 -15.33 -35.09
N PRO A 204 17.29 -16.61 -34.86
CA PRO A 204 18.52 -17.20 -35.36
C PRO A 204 18.40 -17.38 -36.88
N GLY A 205 19.34 -16.77 -37.61
CA GLY A 205 19.46 -16.89 -39.05
C GLY A 205 19.72 -18.33 -39.50
N LYS A 206 19.14 -18.65 -40.66
CA LYS A 206 19.33 -19.86 -41.46
C LYS A 206 20.80 -20.32 -41.50
N LYS A 207 21.05 -21.58 -41.13
CA LYS A 207 22.16 -22.35 -41.68
C LYS A 207 21.60 -23.43 -42.61
N GLN A 208 22.07 -23.40 -43.85
CA GLN A 208 21.84 -24.42 -44.87
C GLN A 208 22.66 -25.67 -44.53
N SER A 209 22.08 -26.85 -44.76
CA SER A 209 22.84 -28.07 -45.04
C SER A 209 22.10 -28.89 -46.07
N HIS A 210 22.79 -29.16 -47.17
CA HIS A 210 22.36 -29.96 -48.32
C HIS A 210 22.34 -31.46 -47.99
N ILE A 211 21.68 -32.23 -48.90
CA ILE A 211 21.72 -33.70 -49.10
C ILE A 211 20.64 -34.46 -48.28
N HIS A 212 19.74 -35.30 -48.80
CA HIS A 212 19.43 -35.82 -50.14
C HIS A 212 17.93 -36.22 -50.24
N GLN A 213 17.43 -36.29 -51.46
CA GLN A 213 16.10 -36.77 -51.87
C GLN A 213 15.77 -38.19 -51.41
N ALA A 214 14.56 -38.41 -50.88
CA ALA A 214 13.84 -39.68 -51.02
C ALA A 214 12.30 -39.47 -50.94
N ARG A 215 11.65 -39.86 -52.04
CA ARG A 215 10.24 -40.12 -52.37
C ARG A 215 9.09 -39.99 -51.34
N ALA A 216 7.98 -39.51 -51.93
CA ALA A 216 6.59 -39.48 -51.49
C ALA A 216 6.04 -40.64 -50.66
N ALA A 217 5.22 -40.31 -49.64
CA ALA A 217 3.94 -40.96 -49.33
C ALA A 217 3.14 -40.14 -48.30
N THR A 218 1.91 -39.79 -48.65
CA THR A 218 0.88 -39.18 -47.80
C THR A 218 0.42 -40.10 -46.67
N ARG A 219 0.41 -39.65 -45.41
CA ARG A 219 -0.45 -40.21 -44.35
C ARG A 219 -0.93 -39.13 -43.36
N LYS A 220 -2.26 -38.92 -43.32
CA LYS A 220 -2.97 -38.21 -42.25
C LYS A 220 -3.05 -39.13 -41.00
N PRO A 221 -2.81 -38.65 -39.77
CA PRO A 221 -3.10 -39.44 -38.58
C PRO A 221 -4.61 -39.49 -38.31
N ALA A 222 -5.14 -40.70 -38.12
CA ALA A 222 -6.55 -40.96 -37.80
C ALA A 222 -6.82 -40.80 -36.29
N LEU A 223 -7.97 -40.22 -35.94
CA LEU A 223 -8.49 -40.13 -34.58
C LEU A 223 -9.04 -41.49 -34.13
N SER A 224 -8.58 -41.98 -32.97
CA SER A 224 -9.03 -43.25 -32.37
C SER A 224 -10.43 -43.12 -31.77
N LYS A 225 -11.34 -44.02 -32.15
CA LYS A 225 -12.75 -44.08 -31.72
C LYS A 225 -13.05 -45.26 -30.79
N THR A 226 -12.35 -45.40 -29.68
CA THR A 226 -12.73 -46.37 -28.64
C THR A 226 -12.13 -45.95 -27.30
N GLY A 227 -13.00 -45.61 -26.36
CA GLY A 227 -12.63 -45.27 -25.00
C GLY A 227 -13.90 -44.96 -24.18
N PRO A 228 -13.88 -45.18 -22.86
CA PRO A 228 -15.06 -45.05 -21.99
C PRO A 228 -15.70 -43.65 -22.03
N MET A 229 -14.94 -42.64 -22.43
CA MET A 229 -15.41 -41.26 -22.63
C MET A 229 -16.23 -41.08 -23.92
N ALA A 230 -15.99 -41.88 -24.97
CA ALA A 230 -16.70 -41.82 -26.24
C ALA A 230 -18.11 -42.42 -26.15
N ASP A 231 -18.28 -43.49 -25.37
CA ASP A 231 -19.60 -44.10 -25.09
C ASP A 231 -20.48 -43.20 -24.20
N MET A 232 -19.85 -42.45 -23.29
CA MET A 232 -20.55 -41.47 -22.45
C MET A 232 -21.05 -40.27 -23.27
N LEU A 233 -20.28 -39.83 -24.28
CA LEU A 233 -20.65 -38.73 -25.18
C LEU A 233 -21.82 -39.10 -26.11
N ASN A 234 -21.87 -40.34 -26.61
CA ASN A 234 -22.97 -40.82 -27.44
C ASN A 234 -24.29 -40.95 -26.65
N ARG A 235 -24.23 -41.31 -25.36
CA ARG A 235 -25.43 -41.37 -24.50
C ARG A 235 -25.99 -39.99 -24.14
N LEU A 236 -25.14 -38.97 -24.03
CA LEU A 236 -25.56 -37.61 -23.68
C LEU A 236 -26.12 -36.82 -24.88
N LEU A 237 -25.70 -37.14 -26.11
CA LEU A 237 -26.07 -36.39 -27.32
C LEU A 237 -27.15 -37.07 -28.18
N GLY A 238 -27.59 -38.28 -27.82
CA GLY A 238 -28.45 -39.13 -28.65
C GLY A 238 -29.94 -39.20 -28.30
N LYS A 239 -30.56 -38.11 -27.82
CA LYS A 239 -32.04 -38.06 -27.68
C LYS A 239 -32.60 -36.71 -28.13
N LYS A 240 -32.85 -36.58 -29.43
CA LYS A 240 -33.92 -35.75 -29.99
C LYS A 240 -34.48 -36.42 -31.25
N ASP A 241 -35.77 -36.73 -31.14
CA ASP A 241 -36.82 -36.81 -32.15
C ASP A 241 -36.80 -37.96 -33.18
N LYS A 242 -37.79 -38.84 -33.04
CA LYS A 242 -38.70 -39.26 -34.13
C LYS A 242 -40.06 -39.66 -33.57
N ASP A 243 -41.07 -38.98 -34.10
CA ASP A 243 -42.53 -39.22 -34.16
C ASP A 243 -43.35 -39.23 -32.86
#